data_AF-A0AAV1TB05-F1
#
_entry.id   AF-A0AAV1TB05-F1
#
_cell.length_a   1.000
_cell.length_b   1.000
_cell.length_c   1.000
_cell.angle_alpha   90.00
_cell.angle_beta   90.00
_cell.angle_gamma   90.00
#
_symmetry.space_group_name_H-M   'P 1'
#
loop_
_entity.id
_entity.type
_entity.pdbx_description
1 polymer ?
#
loop_
_entity_poly.entity_id
_entity_poly.type
_entity_poly.pdbx_seq_one_letter_code
_entity_poly.pdbx_strand_id
1 'polypeptide(L)'
;MVSSHDTEVDGITAFSTSPATSYRYILRLKDDKLSIWMEDQTSKKQWSKSGMIKEDYVASANTIADASAIDYLSLFQDTLESNLDKSGYVQCTLEVLSGGDCQLVVSVTVRILRSVRVAKYTFVLESVSVERIDVLESKMRDQQEELVRLQNNLSRMYSLMP
;
A
#
# COMPACT_ATOMS: atom_id res chain seq x y z
N MET A 1 -8.93 24.16 16.15
CA MET A 1 -9.70 22.96 15.79
C MET A 1 -9.49 22.73 14.31
N VAL A 2 -8.60 21.80 13.96
CA VAL A 2 -8.39 21.41 12.56
C VAL A 2 -9.40 20.30 12.28
N SER A 3 -10.26 20.51 11.29
CA SER A 3 -11.21 19.51 10.83
C SER A 3 -10.46 18.25 10.40
N SER A 4 -10.78 17.11 10.97
CA SER A 4 -10.37 15.79 10.46
C SER A 4 -10.80 15.70 9.00
N HIS A 5 -9.84 15.74 8.08
CA HIS A 5 -10.10 15.52 6.67
C HIS A 5 -9.98 14.02 6.43
N ASP A 6 -11.12 13.38 6.21
CA ASP A 6 -11.15 12.01 5.73
C ASP A 6 -10.35 11.94 4.41
N THR A 7 -9.33 11.10 4.40
CA THR A 7 -8.39 10.96 3.28
C THR A 7 -8.38 9.51 2.84
N GLU A 8 -8.48 9.28 1.54
CA GLU A 8 -8.36 7.96 0.93
C GLU A 8 -7.41 8.06 -0.25
N VAL A 9 -6.47 7.12 -0.32
CA VAL A 9 -5.51 7.00 -1.41
C VAL A 9 -5.44 5.54 -1.83
N ASP A 10 -5.45 5.31 -3.15
CA ASP A 10 -5.31 3.99 -3.76
C ASP A 10 -4.11 3.96 -4.70
N GLY A 11 -3.61 2.76 -4.96
CA GLY A 11 -2.47 2.59 -5.86
C GLY A 11 -2.10 1.13 -6.11
N ILE A 12 -1.02 0.96 -6.86
CA ILE A 12 -0.44 -0.34 -7.21
C ILE A 12 1.03 -0.37 -6.77
N THR A 13 1.43 -1.43 -6.09
CA THR A 13 2.81 -1.63 -5.61
C THR A 13 3.30 -3.04 -5.93
N ALA A 14 4.61 -3.24 -5.96
CA ALA A 14 5.27 -4.53 -6.04
C ALA A 14 6.38 -4.62 -4.98
N PHE A 15 6.56 -5.80 -4.40
CA PHE A 15 7.55 -6.02 -3.35
C PHE A 15 8.76 -6.77 -3.89
N SER A 16 9.95 -6.45 -3.39
CA SER A 16 11.19 -7.15 -3.80
C SER A 16 11.18 -8.65 -3.50
N THR A 17 10.35 -9.09 -2.54
CA THR A 17 10.14 -10.51 -2.22
C THR A 17 9.32 -11.25 -3.28
N SER A 18 8.48 -10.54 -4.04
CA SER A 18 7.72 -11.09 -5.16
C SER A 18 7.58 -10.05 -6.28
N PRO A 19 8.68 -9.75 -7.02
CA PRO A 19 8.71 -8.65 -7.98
C PRO A 19 7.85 -8.87 -9.22
N ALA A 20 7.40 -10.11 -9.46
CA ALA A 20 6.47 -10.46 -10.52
C ALA A 20 4.99 -10.29 -10.12
N THR A 21 4.70 -10.01 -8.85
CA THR A 21 3.35 -9.86 -8.33
C THR A 21 3.06 -8.40 -8.04
N SER A 22 2.02 -7.87 -8.68
CA SER A 22 1.47 -6.55 -8.39
C SER A 22 0.37 -6.66 -7.33
N TYR A 23 0.34 -5.69 -6.43
CA TYR A 23 -0.65 -5.59 -5.36
C TYR A 23 -1.40 -4.27 -5.50
N ARG A 24 -2.74 -4.30 -5.44
CA ARG A 24 -3.52 -3.08 -5.23
C ARG A 24 -3.56 -2.78 -3.75
N TYR A 25 -3.54 -1.51 -3.38
CA TYR A 25 -3.74 -1.10 -2.00
C TYR A 25 -4.69 0.09 -1.91
N ILE A 26 -5.33 0.23 -0.75
CA ILE A 26 -6.07 1.41 -0.33
C ILE A 26 -5.60 1.75 1.09
N LEU A 27 -5.17 2.99 1.30
CA LEU A 27 -4.95 3.57 2.62
C LEU A 27 -6.07 4.58 2.88
N ARG A 28 -6.71 4.47 4.04
CA ARG A 28 -7.77 5.39 4.45
C ARG A 28 -7.48 5.93 5.83
N LEU A 29 -7.57 7.24 6.00
CA LEU A 29 -7.60 7.91 7.29
C LEU A 29 -8.98 8.51 7.48
N LYS A 30 -9.71 8.04 8.49
CA LYS A 30 -11.05 8.54 8.83
C LYS A 30 -11.14 8.71 10.33
N ASP A 31 -11.61 9.86 10.80
CA ASP A 31 -11.65 10.18 12.24
C ASP A 31 -10.30 9.93 12.95
N ASP A 32 -9.19 10.30 12.30
CA ASP A 32 -7.80 10.01 12.70
C ASP A 32 -7.44 8.52 12.88
N LYS A 33 -8.26 7.62 12.33
CA LYS A 33 -8.02 6.18 12.33
C LYS A 33 -7.58 5.69 10.96
N LEU A 34 -6.42 5.04 10.93
CA LEU A 34 -5.83 4.46 9.74
C LEU A 34 -6.48 3.10 9.42
N SER A 35 -6.73 2.87 8.14
CA SER A 35 -7.14 1.58 7.59
C SER A 35 -6.29 1.26 6.37
N ILE A 36 -5.92 -0.01 6.23
CA ILE A 36 -5.14 -0.53 5.13
C ILE A 36 -5.92 -1.70 4.53
N TRP A 37 -6.07 -1.70 3.21
CA TRP A 37 -6.56 -2.84 2.44
C TRP A 37 -5.56 -3.15 1.33
N MET A 38 -5.36 -4.43 1.04
CA MET A 38 -4.48 -4.90 -0.01
C MET A 38 -5.07 -6.08 -0.77
N GLU A 39 -4.84 -6.15 -2.07
CA GLU A 39 -5.19 -7.27 -2.96
C GLU A 39 -3.96 -7.73 -3.74
N ASP A 40 -3.66 -9.02 -3.72
CA ASP A 40 -2.78 -9.65 -4.70
C ASP A 40 -3.53 -9.77 -6.04
N GLN A 41 -3.09 -9.05 -7.07
CA GLN A 41 -3.77 -9.03 -8.36
C GLN A 41 -3.74 -10.38 -9.09
N THR A 42 -2.79 -11.26 -8.75
CA THR A 42 -2.64 -12.59 -9.37
C THR A 42 -3.54 -13.61 -8.69
N SER A 43 -3.42 -13.75 -7.36
CA SER A 43 -4.18 -14.76 -6.61
C SER A 43 -5.59 -14.31 -6.21
N LYS A 44 -5.84 -13.00 -6.25
CA LYS A 44 -7.07 -12.34 -5.76
C LYS A 44 -7.34 -12.49 -4.27
N LYS A 45 -6.32 -12.89 -3.52
CA LYS A 45 -6.37 -12.83 -2.05
C LYS A 45 -6.37 -11.38 -1.60
N GLN A 46 -7.18 -11.10 -0.59
CA GLN A 46 -7.32 -9.77 -0.02
C GLN A 46 -7.05 -9.81 1.48
N TRP A 47 -6.48 -8.72 1.98
CA TRP A 47 -6.20 -8.53 3.39
C TRP A 47 -6.55 -7.12 3.82
N SER A 48 -6.94 -6.97 5.08
CA SER A 48 -7.25 -5.64 5.61
C SER A 48 -7.00 -5.51 7.10
N LYS A 49 -6.79 -4.29 7.54
CA LYS A 49 -6.89 -3.89 8.94
C LYS A 49 -7.45 -2.49 9.01
N SER A 50 -8.49 -2.27 9.81
CA SER A 50 -9.21 -1.00 9.87
C SER A 50 -9.24 -0.40 11.27
N GLY A 51 -9.45 0.91 11.34
CA GLY A 51 -9.75 1.59 12.61
C GLY A 51 -8.58 1.75 13.56
N MET A 52 -7.33 1.69 13.05
CA MET A 52 -6.12 1.79 13.86
C MET A 52 -5.90 3.21 14.35
N ILE A 53 -5.79 3.40 15.67
CA ILE A 53 -5.34 4.66 16.25
C ILE A 53 -3.81 4.77 16.15
N LYS A 54 -3.26 5.97 16.34
CA LYS A 54 -1.82 6.22 16.18
C LYS A 54 -0.95 5.27 16.98
N GLU A 55 -1.36 4.95 18.21
CA GLU A 55 -0.64 4.06 19.13
C GLU A 55 -0.61 2.60 18.65
N ASP A 56 -1.50 2.21 17.73
CA ASP A 56 -1.52 0.84 17.17
C ASP A 56 -0.40 0.61 16.16
N TYR A 57 0.14 1.68 15.57
CA TYR A 57 1.20 1.59 14.55
C TYR A 57 2.45 2.41 14.88
N VAL A 58 2.38 3.37 15.80
CA VAL A 58 3.51 4.18 16.27
C VAL A 58 3.87 3.80 17.70
N ALA A 59 5.12 3.37 17.89
CA ALA A 59 5.75 3.14 19.17
C ALA A 59 6.72 4.29 19.51
N SER A 60 7.13 4.41 20.77
CA SER A 60 8.11 5.42 21.21
C SER A 60 9.45 5.35 20.44
N ALA A 61 9.83 4.17 19.95
CA ALA A 61 11.05 3.95 19.20
C ALA A 61 10.99 4.42 17.73
N ASN A 62 9.79 4.50 17.14
CA ASN A 62 9.60 4.89 15.74
C ASN A 62 8.82 6.22 15.60
N THR A 63 8.38 6.82 16.71
CA THR A 63 7.65 8.09 16.66
C THR A 63 8.53 9.21 16.13
N ILE A 64 7.96 9.98 15.20
CA ILE A 64 8.50 11.24 14.70
C ILE A 64 7.78 12.36 15.47
N ALA A 65 8.57 13.30 16.01
CA ALA A 65 8.03 14.44 16.75
C ALA A 65 7.13 15.29 15.83
N ASP A 66 6.03 15.79 16.37
CA ASP A 66 5.03 16.63 15.69
C ASP A 66 4.31 16.01 14.49
N ALA A 67 4.64 14.77 14.10
CA ALA A 67 3.97 14.06 13.02
C ALA A 67 2.54 13.67 13.42
N SER A 68 1.57 14.12 12.62
CA SER A 68 0.15 13.78 12.72
C SER A 68 -0.17 12.47 12.00
N ALA A 69 -1.39 11.94 12.15
CA ALA A 69 -1.80 10.71 11.48
C ALA A 69 -1.75 10.81 9.95
N ILE A 70 -2.03 11.99 9.38
CA ILE A 70 -1.95 12.23 7.94
C ILE A 70 -0.49 12.21 7.44
N ASP A 71 0.47 12.70 8.23
CA ASP A 71 1.90 12.63 7.88
C ASP A 71 2.38 11.18 7.79
N TYR A 72 1.91 10.31 8.71
CA TYR A 72 2.19 8.88 8.62
C TYR A 72 1.49 8.22 7.44
N LEU A 73 0.26 8.60 7.11
CA LEU A 73 -0.43 8.09 5.92
C LEU A 73 0.36 8.41 4.64
N SER A 74 0.81 9.66 4.48
CA SER A 74 1.67 10.06 3.36
C SER A 74 2.99 9.28 3.34
N LEU A 75 3.64 9.10 4.50
CA LEU A 75 4.86 8.29 4.59
C LEU A 75 4.63 6.84 4.11
N PHE A 76 3.52 6.22 4.50
CA PHE A 76 3.20 4.86 4.09
C PHE A 76 2.86 4.79 2.59
N GLN A 77 2.13 5.76 2.08
CA GLN A 77 1.84 5.89 0.65
C GLN A 77 3.13 6.02 -0.16
N ASP A 78 3.98 6.98 0.18
CA ASP A 78 5.27 7.21 -0.49
C ASP A 78 6.12 5.95 -0.50
N THR A 79 6.11 5.19 0.60
CA THR A 79 6.83 3.91 0.71
C THR A 79 6.28 2.83 -0.22
N LEU A 80 4.96 2.76 -0.40
CA LEU A 80 4.31 1.80 -1.31
C LEU A 80 4.48 2.19 -2.78
N GLU A 81 4.48 3.49 -3.08
CA GLU A 81 4.69 4.01 -4.44
C GLU A 81 6.14 3.96 -4.89
N SER A 82 7.07 4.01 -3.93
CA SER A 82 8.52 3.87 -4.12
C SER A 82 8.90 2.44 -4.49
N ASN A 83 8.35 1.96 -5.60
CA ASN A 83 8.72 0.72 -6.26
C ASN A 83 10.22 0.79 -6.57
N LEU A 84 11.02 0.11 -5.73
CA LEU A 84 12.46 -0.13 -5.94
C LEU A 84 13.34 1.12 -5.74
N ASP A 85 13.15 1.86 -4.64
CA ASP A 85 13.95 3.05 -4.39
C ASP A 85 15.46 2.73 -4.33
N LYS A 86 16.21 3.28 -5.30
CA LYS A 86 17.66 3.17 -5.44
C LYS A 86 18.40 3.88 -4.31
N SER A 87 17.68 4.65 -3.49
CA SER A 87 18.21 5.47 -2.40
C SER A 87 18.55 4.67 -1.14
N GLY A 88 17.90 3.51 -0.92
CA GLY A 88 18.05 2.68 0.29
C GLY A 88 17.43 3.28 1.56
N TYR A 89 16.76 4.44 1.48
CA TYR A 89 16.19 5.11 2.65
C TYR A 89 14.84 4.53 3.08
N VAL A 90 14.11 3.91 2.16
CA VAL A 90 12.78 3.38 2.44
C VAL A 90 12.70 1.95 1.90
N GLN A 91 12.14 1.05 2.71
CA GLN A 91 11.93 -0.33 2.34
C GLN A 91 10.55 -0.78 2.80
N CYS A 92 9.84 -1.45 1.90
CA CYS A 92 8.56 -2.08 2.18
C CYS A 92 8.65 -3.57 1.89
N THR A 93 8.18 -4.42 2.81
CA THR A 93 8.12 -5.87 2.60
C THR A 93 6.75 -6.40 2.96
N LEU A 94 6.32 -7.42 2.22
CA LEU A 94 5.07 -8.12 2.43
C LEU A 94 5.33 -9.61 2.56
N GLU A 95 4.84 -10.22 3.63
CA GLU A 95 4.96 -11.66 3.90
C GLU A 95 3.63 -12.26 4.30
N VAL A 96 3.23 -13.35 3.65
CA VAL A 96 2.02 -14.11 4.03
C VAL A 96 2.38 -15.04 5.19
N LEU A 97 1.67 -14.91 6.30
CA LEU A 97 1.84 -15.70 7.51
C LEU A 97 1.20 -17.10 7.34
N SER A 98 1.61 -18.04 8.19
CA SER A 98 1.14 -19.43 8.18
C SER A 98 -0.38 -19.58 8.38
N GLY A 99 -1.03 -18.59 9.01
CA GLY A 99 -2.48 -18.53 9.19
C GLY A 99 -3.27 -17.95 8.00
N GLY A 100 -2.60 -17.54 6.92
CA GLY A 100 -3.23 -16.92 5.76
C GLY A 100 -3.34 -15.39 5.84
N ASP A 101 -3.12 -14.80 7.02
CA ASP A 101 -2.95 -13.36 7.21
C ASP A 101 -1.68 -12.84 6.55
N CYS A 102 -1.59 -11.52 6.38
CA CYS A 102 -0.48 -10.89 5.69
C CYS A 102 0.20 -9.86 6.60
N GLN A 103 1.52 -9.88 6.65
CA GLN A 103 2.31 -8.90 7.39
C GLN A 103 2.94 -7.89 6.41
N LEU A 104 2.53 -6.64 6.52
CA LEU A 104 3.15 -5.50 5.87
C LEU A 104 4.14 -4.84 6.83
N VAL A 105 5.37 -4.66 6.38
CA VAL A 105 6.42 -3.98 7.16
C VAL A 105 6.94 -2.81 6.35
N VAL A 106 6.82 -1.62 6.93
CA VAL A 106 7.38 -0.37 6.39
C VAL A 106 8.59 0.00 7.24
N SER A 107 9.76 0.14 6.61
CA SER A 107 11.01 0.53 7.25
C SER A 107 11.53 1.81 6.63
N VAL A 108 11.76 2.82 7.46
CA VAL A 108 12.22 4.14 7.05
C VAL A 108 13.52 4.46 7.76
N THR A 109 14.58 4.60 6.98
CA THR A 109 15.91 4.99 7.45
C THR A 109 15.99 6.50 7.55
N VAL A 110 16.13 7.00 8.76
CA VAL A 110 16.26 8.43 9.06
C VAL A 110 17.66 8.73 9.57
N ARG A 111 18.29 9.76 9.02
CA ARG A 111 19.57 10.27 9.50
C ARG A 111 19.33 11.44 10.44
N ILE A 112 19.70 11.27 11.71
CA ILE A 112 19.54 12.28 12.76
C ILE A 112 20.93 12.63 13.28
N LEU A 113 21.34 13.89 13.08
CA LEU A 113 22.70 14.35 13.36
C LEU A 113 23.74 13.48 12.63
N ARG A 114 24.57 12.75 13.38
CA ARG A 114 25.58 11.82 12.87
C ARG A 114 25.16 10.35 12.98
N SER A 115 23.95 10.08 13.45
CA SER A 115 23.41 8.73 13.63
C SER A 115 22.42 8.38 12.52
N VAL A 116 22.37 7.12 12.16
CA VAL A 116 21.33 6.56 11.28
C VAL A 116 20.43 5.67 12.13
N ARG A 117 19.12 5.84 12.00
CA ARG A 117 18.10 5.04 12.69
C ARG A 117 17.13 4.48 11.66
N VAL A 118 16.57 3.32 11.96
CA VAL A 118 15.50 2.72 11.17
C VAL A 118 14.23 2.74 12.00
N ALA A 119 13.24 3.51 11.56
CA ALA A 119 11.88 3.49 12.08
C ALA A 119 11.13 2.35 11.37
N LYS A 120 10.69 1.34 12.13
CA LYS A 120 9.97 0.18 11.61
C LYS A 120 8.52 0.25 12.06
N TYR A 121 7.59 0.13 11.12
CA TYR A 121 6.15 0.04 11.33
C TYR A 121 5.69 -1.34 10.83
N THR A 122 4.86 -2.03 11.59
CA THR A 122 4.44 -3.40 11.28
C THR A 122 2.94 -3.52 11.40
N PHE A 123 2.32 -4.00 10.33
CA PHE A 123 0.87 -4.17 10.22
C PHE A 123 0.59 -5.64 9.93
N VAL A 124 -0.16 -6.28 10.81
CA VAL A 124 -0.75 -7.60 10.54
C VAL A 124 -2.13 -7.34 9.96
N LEU A 125 -2.32 -7.68 8.70
CA LEU A 125 -3.57 -7.55 7.95
C LEU A 125 -4.29 -8.89 7.96
N GLU A 126 -5.54 -8.87 8.39
CA GLU A 126 -6.39 -10.06 8.47
C GLU A 126 -6.83 -10.47 7.07
N SER A 127 -6.85 -11.78 6.81
CA SER A 127 -7.39 -12.30 5.56
C SER A 127 -8.88 -11.96 5.42
N VAL A 128 -9.24 -11.42 4.25
CA VAL A 128 -10.64 -11.13 3.92
C VAL A 128 -11.21 -12.35 3.20
N SER A 129 -12.34 -12.86 3.69
CA SER A 129 -13.09 -13.89 2.99
C SER A 129 -13.71 -13.29 1.73
N VAL A 130 -13.07 -13.48 0.59
CA VAL A 130 -13.58 -13.01 -0.70
C VAL A 130 -14.54 -14.06 -1.25
N GLU A 131 -15.81 -13.68 -1.48
CA GLU A 131 -16.74 -14.59 -2.12
C GLU A 131 -16.34 -14.81 -3.59
N ARG A 132 -16.73 -15.96 -4.15
CA ARG A 132 -16.37 -16.29 -5.53
C ARG A 132 -16.90 -15.27 -6.54
N ILE A 133 -18.00 -14.59 -6.22
CA ILE A 133 -18.58 -13.51 -7.02
C ILE A 133 -17.65 -12.29 -7.01
N ASP A 134 -17.18 -11.86 -5.84
CA ASP A 134 -16.24 -10.74 -5.70
C ASP A 134 -14.91 -11.01 -6.42
N VAL A 135 -14.44 -12.26 -6.42
CA VAL A 135 -13.26 -12.67 -7.21
C VAL A 135 -13.53 -12.51 -8.71
N LEU A 136 -14.72 -12.90 -9.19
CA LEU A 136 -15.09 -12.77 -10.59
C LEU A 136 -15.27 -11.30 -10.99
N GLU A 137 -15.83 -10.46 -10.12
CA GLU A 137 -15.90 -9.02 -10.35
C GLU A 137 -14.52 -8.37 -10.39
N SER A 138 -13.61 -8.76 -9.50
CA SER A 138 -12.21 -8.31 -9.52
C SER A 138 -11.52 -8.70 -10.83
N LYS A 139 -11.69 -9.95 -11.29
CA LYS A 139 -11.15 -10.40 -12.58
C LYS A 139 -11.76 -9.67 -13.77
N MET A 140 -13.06 -9.39 -13.73
CA MET A 140 -13.74 -8.65 -14.80
C MET A 140 -13.23 -7.21 -14.88
N ARG A 141 -12.99 -6.55 -13.74
CA ARG A 141 -12.31 -5.25 -13.69
C ARG A 141 -10.93 -5.30 -14.35
N ASP A 142 -10.10 -6.29 -14.00
CA ASP A 142 -8.77 -6.42 -14.62
C ASP A 142 -8.83 -6.58 -16.14
N GLN A 143 -9.77 -7.41 -16.62
CA GLN A 143 -9.95 -7.61 -18.06
C GLN A 143 -10.41 -6.33 -18.76
N GLN A 144 -11.28 -5.55 -18.12
CA GLN A 144 -11.73 -4.28 -18.63
C GLN A 144 -10.59 -3.25 -18.69
N GLU A 145 -9.73 -3.19 -17.66
CA GLU A 145 -8.54 -2.33 -17.64
C GLU A 145 -7.57 -2.68 -18.76
N GLU A 146 -7.27 -3.97 -18.99
CA GLU A 146 -6.40 -4.42 -20.09
C GLU A 146 -6.99 -4.10 -21.47
N LEU A 147 -8.30 -4.26 -21.67
CA LEU A 147 -8.96 -3.87 -22.93
C LEU A 147 -8.82 -2.38 -23.21
N VAL A 148 -9.03 -1.53 -22.21
CA VAL A 148 -8.85 -0.08 -22.34
C VAL A 148 -7.39 0.25 -22.67
N ARG A 149 -6.44 -0.45 -22.04
CA ARG A 149 -5.00 -0.30 -22.29
C ARG A 149 -4.63 -0.64 -23.73
N LEU A 150 -5.13 -1.76 -24.25
CA LEU A 150 -4.92 -2.20 -25.63
C LEU A 150 -5.54 -1.23 -26.64
N GLN A 151 -6.77 -0.76 -26.38
CA GLN A 151 -7.43 0.25 -27.22
C GLN A 151 -6.61 1.54 -27.29
N ASN A 152 -6.16 2.06 -26.15
CA ASN A 152 -5.34 3.26 -26.10
C ASN A 152 -4.01 3.08 -26.87
N ASN A 153 -3.39 1.90 -26.78
CA ASN A 153 -2.17 1.58 -27.53
C ASN A 153 -2.42 1.52 -29.04
N LEU A 154 -3.52 0.89 -29.48
CA LEU A 154 -3.92 0.86 -30.88
C LEU A 154 -4.20 2.27 -31.40
N SER A 155 -4.97 3.09 -30.69
CA SER A 155 -5.25 4.48 -31.07
C SER A 155 -3.97 5.31 -31.22
N ARG A 156 -3.01 5.14 -30.30
CA ARG A 156 -1.69 5.78 -30.41
C ARG A 156 -0.92 5.32 -31.64
N MET A 157 -0.92 4.03 -31.94
CA MET A 157 -0.24 3.47 -33.11
C MET A 157 -0.84 4.00 -34.42
N TYR A 158 -2.17 4.08 -34.52
CA TYR A 158 -2.85 4.65 -35.69
C TYR A 158 -2.64 6.16 -35.83
N SER A 159 -2.43 6.90 -34.74
CA SER A 159 -2.12 8.33 -34.80
C SER A 159 -0.68 8.65 -35.25
N LEU A 160 0.20 7.64 -35.30
CA LEU A 160 1.62 7.76 -35.69
C LEU A 160 1.90 7.21 -37.09
N MET A 161 0.91 6.62 -37.77
CA MET A 161 1.03 6.27 -39.18
C MET A 161 0.69 7.49 -40.05
N PRO A 162 1.59 7.91 -40.96
CA PRO A 162 1.38 9.06 -41.84
C PRO A 162 0.32 8.82 -42.93
#